data_AF-A0A9D6J465-F1
#
_entry.id   AF-A0A9D6J465-F1
#
_cell.length_a   1.000
_cell.length_b   1.000
_cell.length_c   1.000
_cell.angle_alpha   90.00
_cell.angle_beta   90.00
_cell.angle_gamma   90.00
#
_symmetry.space_group_name_H-M   'P 1'
#
loop_
_entity.id
_entity.type
_entity.pdbx_description
1 polymer ?
#
loop_
_entity_poly.entity_id
_entity_poly.type
_entity_poly.pdbx_seq_one_letter_code
_entity_poly.pdbx_strand_id
1 'polypeptide(L)' 'MSKTGVKAKGQARPPLKVYWQPGCSSCLKTKEFLIKHGMEFESINVLDGDKGFKELA' A
#
# COMPACT_ATOMS: atom_id res chain seq x y z
N MET A 1 -17.53 31.44 -16.97
CA MET A 1 -17.60 30.68 -15.69
C MET A 1 -16.85 29.38 -15.88
N SER A 2 -15.79 29.18 -15.10
CA SER A 2 -14.85 28.06 -15.18
C SER A 2 -15.50 26.74 -14.74
N LYS A 3 -15.34 25.68 -15.53
CA LYS A 3 -15.29 24.30 -15.00
C LYS A 3 -14.09 23.56 -15.58
N THR A 4 -13.05 23.62 -14.76
CA THR A 4 -11.88 22.75 -14.62
C THR A 4 -12.14 21.29 -14.92
N GLY A 5 -11.13 20.61 -15.49
CA GLY A 5 -11.00 19.17 -15.35
C GLY A 5 -10.13 18.50 -16.40
N VAL A 6 -8.81 18.67 -16.32
CA VAL A 6 -7.86 17.85 -17.08
C VAL A 6 -8.00 16.40 -16.60
N LYS A 7 -8.52 15.53 -17.49
CA LYS A 7 -8.58 14.08 -17.30
C LYS A 7 -7.16 13.52 -17.50
N ALA A 8 -6.40 13.35 -16.44
CA ALA A 8 -5.12 12.65 -16.50
C ALA A 8 -5.39 11.18 -16.87
N LYS A 9 -4.88 10.76 -18.03
CA LYS A 9 -4.95 9.36 -18.47
C LYS A 9 -4.01 8.50 -17.63
N GLY A 10 -4.58 7.46 -17.04
CA GLY A 10 -3.95 6.58 -16.08
C GLY A 10 -2.94 5.64 -16.73
N GLN A 11 -1.72 5.67 -16.21
CA GLN A 11 -0.93 4.45 -16.08
C GLN A 11 -1.47 3.76 -14.83
N ALA A 12 -2.12 2.61 -15.00
CA ALA A 12 -2.50 1.76 -13.87
C ALA A 12 -1.21 1.24 -13.25
N ARG A 13 -0.67 1.97 -12.26
CA ARG A 13 0.39 1.44 -11.42
C ARG A 13 -0.19 0.22 -10.71
N PRO A 14 0.56 -0.89 -10.60
CA PRO A 14 0.10 -2.01 -9.79
C PRO A 14 -0.22 -1.49 -8.38
N PRO A 15 -1.27 -2.04 -7.73
CA PRO A 15 -1.63 -1.63 -6.38
C PRO A 15 -0.43 -1.80 -5.45
N LEU A 16 -0.17 -0.79 -4.62
CA LEU A 16 0.90 -0.84 -3.63
C LEU A 16 0.54 -1.89 -2.58
N LYS A 17 1.44 -2.86 -2.34
CA LYS A 17 1.30 -3.86 -1.29
C LYS A 17 2.26 -3.55 -0.15
N VAL A 18 1.78 -3.67 1.09
CA VAL A 18 2.57 -3.52 2.32
C VAL A 18 2.51 -4.80 3.11
N TYR A 19 3.62 -5.53 3.10
CA TYR A 19 3.80 -6.75 3.86
C TYR A 19 4.32 -6.41 5.26
N TRP A 20 3.72 -7.03 6.27
CA TRP A 20 4.02 -6.74 7.67
C TRP A 20 3.81 -7.96 8.56
N GLN A 21 4.37 -7.91 9.77
CA GLN A 21 4.11 -8.88 10.84
C GLN A 21 4.01 -8.17 12.19
N PRO A 22 3.33 -8.77 13.18
CA PRO A 22 3.39 -8.33 14.58
C PRO A 22 4.83 -8.20 15.10
N GLY A 23 5.08 -7.23 15.99
CA GLY A 23 6.40 -6.97 16.55
C GLY A 23 7.38 -6.21 15.64
N CYS A 24 7.01 -5.93 14.38
CA CYS A 24 7.83 -5.14 13.46
C CYS A 24 7.55 -3.62 13.59
N SER A 25 8.38 -2.90 14.34
CA SER A 25 8.22 -1.45 14.57
C SER A 25 8.40 -0.60 13.30
N SER A 26 9.28 -1.02 12.38
CA SER A 26 9.45 -0.37 11.08
C SER A 26 8.23 -0.55 10.18
N CYS A 27 7.63 -1.75 10.17
CA CYS A 27 6.41 -2.03 9.39
C CYS A 27 5.24 -1.14 9.83
N LEU A 28 5.10 -0.91 11.14
CA LEU A 28 4.09 0.00 11.69
C LEU A 28 4.29 1.42 11.18
N LYS A 29 5.51 1.97 11.31
CA LYS A 29 5.85 3.33 10.85
C LYS A 29 5.60 3.54 9.35
N THR A 30 5.90 2.52 8.53
CA THR A 30 5.62 2.58 7.09
C THR A 30 4.14 2.70 6.81
N LYS A 31 3.28 1.93 7.49
CA LYS A 31 1.82 2.06 7.33
C LYS A 31 1.30 3.42 7.77
N GLU A 32 1.76 3.92 8.92
CA GLU A 32 1.40 5.25 9.42
C GLU A 32 1.77 6.34 8.43
N PHE A 33 2.97 6.25 7.84
CA PHE A 33 3.42 7.16 6.80
C PHE A 33 2.48 7.14 5.58
N LEU A 34 2.15 5.97 5.07
CA LEU A 34 1.27 5.84 3.90
C LEU A 34 -0.14 6.38 4.17
N ILE A 35 -0.71 6.06 5.35
CA ILE A 35 -2.01 6.58 5.79
C ILE A 35 -1.97 8.11 5.90
N LYS A 36 -0.92 8.67 6.53
CA LYS A 36 -0.73 10.12 6.69
C LYS A 36 -0.68 10.86 5.35
N HIS A 37 -0.16 10.22 4.30
CA HIS A 37 -0.05 10.79 2.97
C HIS A 37 -1.22 10.45 2.03
N GLY A 38 -2.27 9.78 2.54
CA GLY A 38 -3.44 9.41 1.75
C GLY A 38 -3.14 8.42 0.62
N MET A 39 -2.10 7.60 0.81
CA MET A 39 -1.71 6.58 -0.16
C MET A 39 -2.58 5.34 0.02
N GLU A 40 -3.18 4.85 -1.05
CA GLU A 40 -3.91 3.58 -1.05
C GLU A 40 -2.93 2.41 -1.15
N PHE A 41 -3.10 1.40 -0.30
CA PHE A 41 -2.28 0.19 -0.31
C PHE A 41 -3.04 -1.02 0.25
N GLU A 42 -2.65 -2.20 -0.21
CA GLU A 42 -3.08 -3.48 0.34
C GLU A 42 -2.17 -3.86 1.53
N SER A 43 -2.77 -4.17 2.69
CA SER A 43 -2.03 -4.49 3.92
C SER A 43 -2.04 -5.98 4.18
N ILE A 44 -0.90 -6.66 3.98
CA ILE A 44 -0.79 -8.13 4.01
C ILE A 44 0.01 -8.59 5.23
N ASN A 45 -0.62 -9.32 6.15
CA ASN A 45 0.08 -9.94 7.28
C ASN A 45 0.79 -11.21 6.80
N VAL A 46 2.12 -11.26 6.89
CA VAL A 46 2.88 -12.41 6.38
C VAL A 46 2.78 -13.66 7.26
N LEU A 47 2.28 -13.52 8.50
CA LEU A 47 2.03 -14.66 9.38
C LEU A 47 0.63 -15.25 9.21
N ASP A 48 -0.28 -14.54 8.53
CA ASP A 48 -1.66 -14.97 8.32
C ASP A 48 -1.74 -15.86 7.06
N GLY A 49 -1.13 -17.06 7.16
CA GLY A 49 -1.12 -18.10 6.13
C GLY A 49 0.18 -18.22 5.32
N ASP A 50 0.25 -19.25 4.47
CA ASP A 50 1.47 -19.64 3.74
C ASP A 50 1.87 -18.72 2.57
N LYS A 51 1.08 -17.70 2.24
CA LYS A 51 1.23 -16.93 0.99
C LYS A 51 2.08 -15.68 1.12
N GLY A 52 2.10 -15.03 2.29
CA GLY A 52 2.74 -13.72 2.45
C GLY A 52 4.24 -13.72 2.15
N PHE A 53 4.98 -14.73 2.61
CA PHE A 53 6.40 -14.89 2.27
C PHE A 53 6.63 -15.44 0.85
N LYS A 54 5.70 -16.23 0.31
CA LYS A 54 5.84 -16.81 -1.04
C LYS A 54 5.76 -15.75 -2.14
N GLU A 55 5.03 -14.66 -1.92
CA GLU A 55 4.97 -13.53 -2.87
C GLU A 55 6.18 -12.58 -2.79
N LEU A 56 7.06 -12.75 -1.79
CA LEU A 56 8.24 -11.90 -1.55
C LEU A 56 9.58 -12.50 -2.05
N ALA A 57 9.57 -13.75 -2.53
CA ALA A 57 10.73 -14.45 -3.07
C ALA A 57 10.90 -14.21 -4.58
#